data_AF-A0A1Y1VYY8-F1
#
_entry.id   AF-A0A1Y1VYY8-F1
#
_cell.length_a   1.000
_cell.length_b   1.000
_cell.length_c   1.000
_cell.angle_alpha   90.00
_cell.angle_beta   90.00
_cell.angle_gamma   90.00
#
_symmetry.space_group_name_H-M   'P 1'
#
loop_
_entity.id
_entity.type
_entity.pdbx_description
1 polymer ?
#
loop_
_entity_poly.entity_id
_entity_poly.type
_entity_poly.pdbx_seq_one_letter_code
_entity_poly.pdbx_strand_id
1 'polypeptide(L)'
;MTFPRDLIPAESGTDIDWELVAKFVGATELECMECNMYDEGKQHWTYDHQTHTWDLPNRMRDFINNQYPQQLKPNFTAVSIHLWIFQEDCIDMYRRTHGPFKWTNELVTKVKEIRTRGCSNKEIAQYVSPLLTSRHISGKFSCLQRRNAGNTISDQHRKDIRALVDAFVGIIPCRDMPTTVKLAFPSIPAASFHCTIQGYIDSHKFYQDKFKGYENIDLVAQMAANGETATQMANKFDVPLRFIRSILARKPTNTFSKWWTQEETSKLMEYTSSSNGRIDWEMAQYAEKS
;
A
#
# COMPACT_ATOMS: atom_id res chain seq x y z
N MET A 1 -31.58 -14.31 26.38
CA MET A 1 -32.45 -15.19 25.57
C MET A 1 -31.75 -16.52 25.45
N THR A 2 -32.42 -17.61 25.79
CA THR A 2 -31.87 -18.97 25.74
C THR A 2 -32.51 -19.64 24.53
N PHE A 3 -31.71 -20.00 23.52
CA PHE A 3 -32.21 -20.63 22.30
C PHE A 3 -32.74 -22.04 22.59
N PRO A 4 -33.86 -22.48 21.98
CA PRO A 4 -34.32 -23.87 22.09
C PRO A 4 -33.28 -24.80 21.43
N ARG A 5 -32.65 -25.66 22.22
CA ARG A 5 -31.66 -26.66 21.72
C ARG A 5 -32.29 -27.66 20.75
N ASP A 6 -33.61 -27.82 20.79
CA ASP A 6 -34.33 -28.87 20.08
C ASP A 6 -34.58 -28.57 18.59
N LEU A 7 -34.10 -27.41 18.10
CA LEU A 7 -34.20 -27.00 16.69
C LEU A 7 -32.88 -27.16 15.91
N ILE A 8 -31.84 -27.72 16.53
CA ILE A 8 -30.52 -27.91 15.90
C ILE A 8 -30.32 -29.42 15.67
N PRO A 9 -30.43 -29.92 14.42
CA PRO A 9 -30.10 -31.31 14.11
C PRO A 9 -28.63 -31.60 14.42
N ALA A 10 -28.38 -32.76 15.04
CA ALA A 10 -27.06 -33.17 15.55
C ALA A 10 -26.03 -33.56 14.46
N GLU A 11 -26.34 -33.40 13.17
CA GLU A 11 -25.48 -33.80 12.08
C GLU A 11 -25.19 -32.59 11.18
N SER A 12 -23.99 -32.03 11.32
CA SER A 12 -23.46 -30.87 10.60
C SER A 12 -24.39 -29.64 10.59
N GLY A 13 -24.14 -28.66 11.47
CA GLY A 13 -24.95 -27.43 11.55
C GLY A 13 -24.87 -26.48 10.34
N THR A 14 -24.52 -27.00 9.17
CA THR A 14 -24.88 -26.42 7.86
C THR A 14 -26.40 -26.41 7.58
N ASP A 15 -27.21 -27.15 8.35
CA ASP A 15 -28.65 -27.30 8.13
C ASP A 15 -29.54 -26.55 9.15
N ILE A 16 -29.02 -25.47 9.76
CA ILE A 16 -29.89 -24.59 10.58
C ILE A 16 -30.71 -23.70 9.64
N ASP A 17 -32.02 -23.87 9.66
CA ASP A 17 -32.98 -22.98 9.00
C ASP A 17 -33.10 -21.66 9.77
N TRP A 18 -32.24 -20.70 9.41
CA TRP A 18 -32.21 -19.38 10.03
C TRP A 18 -33.48 -18.57 9.78
N GLU A 19 -34.19 -18.81 8.68
CA GLU A 19 -35.47 -18.16 8.38
C GLU A 19 -36.53 -18.58 9.41
N LEU A 20 -36.58 -19.88 9.74
CA LEU A 20 -37.46 -20.41 10.77
C LEU A 20 -37.12 -19.86 12.17
N VAL A 21 -35.83 -19.79 12.52
CA VAL A 21 -35.36 -19.22 13.79
C VAL A 21 -35.73 -17.74 13.89
N ALA A 22 -35.47 -16.97 12.85
CA ALA A 22 -35.81 -15.56 12.74
C ALA A 22 -37.31 -15.32 12.94
N LYS A 23 -38.15 -16.12 12.26
CA LYS A 23 -39.61 -16.06 12.38
C LYS A 23 -40.11 -16.39 13.79
N PHE A 24 -39.48 -17.35 14.47
CA PHE A 24 -39.85 -17.74 15.83
C PHE A 24 -39.46 -16.69 16.87
N VAL A 25 -38.27 -16.08 16.72
CA VAL A 25 -37.74 -15.09 17.66
C VAL A 25 -38.25 -13.67 17.36
N GLY A 26 -38.81 -13.43 16.17
CA GLY A 26 -39.27 -12.12 15.75
C GLY A 26 -38.12 -11.15 15.45
N ALA A 27 -37.02 -11.66 14.93
CA ALA A 27 -35.81 -10.91 14.55
C ALA A 27 -35.42 -11.24 13.10
N THR A 28 -34.41 -10.57 12.55
CA THR A 28 -33.83 -10.94 11.25
C THR A 28 -32.88 -12.13 11.37
N GLU A 29 -32.67 -12.87 10.28
CA GLU A 29 -31.70 -13.97 10.23
C GLU A 29 -30.31 -13.51 10.67
N LEU A 30 -29.91 -12.32 10.22
CA LEU A 30 -28.61 -11.72 10.55
C LEU A 30 -28.48 -11.49 12.05
N GLU A 31 -29.47 -10.84 12.68
CA GLU A 31 -29.47 -10.60 14.13
C GLU A 31 -29.44 -11.90 14.94
N CYS A 32 -30.16 -12.93 14.47
CA CYS A 32 -30.11 -14.26 15.09
C CYS A 32 -28.71 -14.89 15.00
N MET A 33 -28.05 -14.80 13.85
CA MET A 33 -26.67 -15.30 13.68
C MET A 33 -25.65 -14.51 14.50
N GLU A 34 -25.80 -13.18 14.61
CA GLU A 34 -24.90 -12.31 15.37
C GLU A 34 -24.93 -12.58 16.88
N CYS A 35 -26.09 -12.99 17.39
CA CYS A 35 -26.31 -13.27 18.82
C CYS A 35 -26.16 -14.76 19.19
N ASN A 36 -25.91 -15.64 18.21
CA ASN A 36 -25.76 -17.06 18.45
C ASN A 36 -24.36 -17.39 19.01
N MET A 37 -24.33 -18.12 20.13
CA MET A 37 -23.11 -18.62 20.79
C MET A 37 -22.87 -20.12 20.55
N TYR A 38 -23.56 -20.72 19.57
CA TYR A 38 -23.42 -22.13 19.26
C TYR A 38 -22.11 -22.39 18.50
N ASP A 39 -21.23 -23.17 19.12
CA ASP A 39 -19.90 -23.51 18.60
C ASP A 39 -19.70 -25.02 18.35
N GLU A 40 -20.69 -25.86 18.69
CA GLU A 40 -20.55 -27.31 18.53
C GLU A 40 -20.46 -27.71 17.05
N GLY A 41 -19.49 -28.57 16.72
CA GLY A 41 -19.32 -29.09 15.37
C GLY A 41 -18.69 -28.13 14.35
N LYS A 42 -18.28 -26.92 14.76
CA LYS A 42 -17.54 -26.00 13.88
C LYS A 42 -16.19 -26.61 13.46
N GLN A 43 -15.79 -26.32 12.23
CA GLN A 43 -14.52 -26.79 11.69
C GLN A 43 -13.46 -25.70 11.77
N HIS A 44 -12.20 -26.12 11.90
CA HIS A 44 -11.06 -25.22 11.71
C HIS A 44 -10.78 -25.04 10.22
N TRP A 45 -10.58 -23.80 9.78
CA TRP A 45 -10.15 -23.56 8.41
C TRP A 45 -8.63 -23.62 8.32
N THR A 46 -8.13 -24.55 7.51
CA THR A 46 -6.71 -24.62 7.17
C THR A 46 -6.51 -24.17 5.74
N TYR A 47 -5.63 -23.18 5.55
CA TYR A 47 -5.26 -22.75 4.21
C TYR A 47 -4.33 -23.77 3.55
N ASP A 48 -4.82 -24.44 2.50
CA ASP A 48 -4.02 -25.30 1.64
C ASP A 48 -3.67 -24.59 0.33
N HIS A 49 -2.37 -24.37 0.15
CA HIS A 49 -1.77 -23.71 -1.00
C HIS A 49 -1.61 -24.63 -2.21
N GLN A 50 -1.77 -25.95 -2.06
CA GLN A 50 -1.64 -26.91 -3.16
C GLN A 50 -2.96 -27.03 -3.90
N THR A 51 -4.06 -27.19 -3.16
CA THR A 51 -5.41 -27.34 -3.71
C THR A 51 -6.06 -26.02 -4.11
N HIS A 52 -5.55 -24.87 -3.63
CA HIS A 52 -6.05 -23.52 -3.95
C HIS A 52 -7.58 -23.40 -3.81
N THR A 53 -8.16 -24.05 -2.81
CA THR A 53 -9.61 -24.02 -2.61
C THR A 53 -10.03 -22.69 -2.02
N TRP A 54 -10.49 -21.79 -2.90
CA TRP A 54 -11.05 -20.48 -2.54
C TRP A 54 -12.55 -20.53 -2.26
N ASP A 55 -13.15 -21.72 -2.18
CA ASP A 55 -14.59 -21.88 -1.99
C ASP A 55 -15.07 -21.20 -0.69
N LEU A 56 -14.49 -21.57 0.45
CA LEU A 56 -14.82 -20.97 1.76
C LEU A 56 -14.55 -19.45 1.80
N PRO A 57 -13.38 -18.94 1.37
CA PRO A 57 -13.16 -17.50 1.30
C PRO A 57 -14.08 -16.74 0.32
N ASN A 58 -14.50 -17.35 -0.79
CA ASN A 58 -15.46 -16.74 -1.72
C ASN A 58 -16.86 -16.69 -1.10
N ARG A 59 -17.32 -17.78 -0.48
CA ARG A 59 -18.58 -17.82 0.27
C ARG A 59 -18.61 -16.78 1.40
N MET A 60 -17.51 -16.65 2.13
CA MET A 60 -17.34 -15.60 3.14
C MET A 60 -17.50 -14.19 2.55
N ARG A 61 -16.81 -13.91 1.43
CA ARG A 61 -16.89 -12.61 0.76
C ARG A 61 -18.30 -12.31 0.29
N ASP A 62 -18.95 -13.28 -0.33
CA ASP A 62 -20.29 -13.10 -0.89
C ASP A 62 -21.31 -12.87 0.24
N PHE A 63 -21.20 -13.59 1.36
CA PHE A 63 -21.98 -13.32 2.57
C PHE A 63 -21.73 -11.92 3.13
N ILE A 64 -20.47 -11.50 3.28
CA ILE A 64 -20.12 -10.17 3.79
C ILE A 64 -20.67 -9.07 2.88
N ASN A 65 -20.52 -9.20 1.56
CA ASN A 65 -21.01 -8.21 0.61
C ASN A 65 -22.54 -8.09 0.61
N ASN A 66 -23.25 -9.20 0.83
CA ASN A 66 -24.71 -9.22 0.85
C ASN A 66 -25.28 -8.67 2.17
N GLN A 67 -24.64 -8.99 3.30
CA GLN A 67 -25.18 -8.69 4.63
C GLN A 67 -24.58 -7.42 5.28
N TYR A 68 -23.37 -7.02 4.88
CA TYR A 68 -22.64 -5.87 5.45
C TYR A 68 -22.17 -4.92 4.32
N PRO A 69 -23.04 -4.01 3.84
CA PRO A 69 -22.63 -3.00 2.86
C PRO A 69 -21.47 -2.13 3.39
N GLN A 70 -20.63 -1.60 2.48
CA GLN A 70 -19.27 -1.03 2.71
C GLN A 70 -19.05 -0.08 3.91
N GLN A 71 -20.08 0.42 4.57
CA GLN A 71 -19.98 1.27 5.76
C GLN A 71 -19.97 0.49 7.07
N LEU A 72 -20.42 -0.78 7.07
CA LEU A 72 -20.49 -1.64 8.25
C LEU A 72 -19.30 -2.60 8.31
N LYS A 73 -18.72 -2.74 9.49
CA LYS A 73 -17.71 -3.79 9.72
C LYS A 73 -18.41 -5.14 9.82
N PRO A 74 -17.88 -6.21 9.19
CA PRO A 74 -18.49 -7.53 9.28
C PRO A 74 -18.47 -8.04 10.72
N ASN A 75 -19.59 -8.60 11.18
CA ASN A 75 -19.66 -9.31 12.45
C ASN A 75 -19.20 -10.76 12.25
N PHE A 76 -18.02 -11.08 12.78
CA PHE A 76 -17.42 -12.39 12.59
C PHE A 76 -18.14 -13.53 13.33
N THR A 77 -19.02 -13.23 14.29
CA THR A 77 -19.91 -14.23 14.88
C THR A 77 -20.88 -14.75 13.83
N ALA A 78 -21.56 -13.86 13.10
CA ALA A 78 -22.46 -14.25 12.03
C ALA A 78 -21.74 -14.96 10.87
N VAL A 79 -20.53 -14.50 10.51
CA VAL A 79 -19.69 -15.16 9.50
C VAL A 79 -19.31 -16.58 9.94
N SER A 80 -18.93 -16.75 11.21
CA SER A 80 -18.59 -18.04 11.81
C SER A 80 -19.77 -19.02 11.75
N ILE A 81 -20.97 -18.54 12.06
CA ILE A 81 -22.21 -19.31 11.98
C ILE A 81 -22.56 -19.67 10.54
N HIS A 82 -22.47 -18.71 9.61
CA HIS A 82 -22.79 -18.93 8.20
C HIS A 82 -21.88 -19.96 7.52
N LEU A 83 -20.58 -19.91 7.82
CA LEU A 83 -19.59 -20.81 7.21
C LEU A 83 -19.39 -22.10 8.00
N TRP A 84 -19.92 -22.17 9.22
CA TRP A 84 -19.66 -23.25 10.17
C TRP A 84 -18.16 -23.44 10.50
N ILE A 85 -17.44 -22.31 10.56
CA ILE A 85 -16.00 -22.24 10.83
C ILE A 85 -15.76 -21.44 12.10
N PHE A 86 -14.73 -21.77 12.89
CA PHE A 86 -14.37 -20.98 14.06
C PHE A 86 -14.15 -19.50 13.73
N GLN A 87 -14.58 -18.63 14.64
CA GLN A 87 -14.55 -17.17 14.44
C GLN A 87 -13.13 -16.66 14.17
N GLU A 88 -12.13 -17.16 14.89
CA GLU A 88 -10.72 -16.77 14.72
C GLU A 88 -10.20 -17.08 13.31
N ASP A 89 -10.60 -18.23 12.77
CA ASP A 89 -10.22 -18.66 11.44
C ASP A 89 -10.93 -17.83 10.35
N CYS A 90 -12.18 -17.42 10.58
CA CYS A 90 -12.89 -16.48 9.69
C CYS A 90 -12.18 -15.12 9.66
N ILE A 91 -11.66 -14.65 10.80
CA ILE A 91 -10.88 -13.42 10.88
C ILE A 91 -9.57 -13.56 10.10
N ASP A 92 -8.85 -14.68 10.24
CA ASP A 92 -7.62 -14.91 9.47
C ASP A 92 -7.89 -15.00 7.96
N MET A 93 -8.94 -15.72 7.58
CA MET A 93 -9.41 -15.82 6.20
C MET A 93 -9.75 -14.44 5.62
N TYR A 94 -10.44 -13.59 6.38
CA TYR A 94 -10.77 -12.23 5.97
C TYR A 94 -9.54 -11.35 5.82
N ARG A 95 -8.59 -11.42 6.76
CA ARG A 95 -7.31 -10.69 6.66
C ARG A 95 -6.54 -11.05 5.41
N ARG A 96 -6.53 -12.33 5.01
CA ARG A 96 -5.83 -12.80 3.81
C ARG A 96 -6.48 -12.37 2.50
N THR A 97 -7.79 -12.14 2.50
CA THR A 97 -8.60 -11.84 1.31
C THR A 97 -8.95 -10.37 1.15
N HIS A 98 -9.01 -9.60 2.23
CA HIS A 98 -9.46 -8.20 2.24
C HIS A 98 -8.50 -7.24 2.95
N GLY A 99 -7.56 -7.76 3.76
CA GLY A 99 -6.63 -6.93 4.51
C GLY A 99 -5.50 -6.36 3.64
N PRO A 100 -4.90 -5.21 4.02
CA PRO A 100 -3.66 -4.74 3.39
C PRO A 100 -2.58 -5.80 3.59
N PHE A 101 -2.12 -6.40 2.49
CA PHE A 101 -1.11 -7.44 2.53
C PHE A 101 0.20 -6.92 3.12
N LYS A 102 0.64 -7.48 4.25
CA LYS A 102 1.87 -7.08 4.94
C LYS A 102 2.98 -8.11 4.75
N TRP A 103 4.13 -7.66 4.27
CA TRP A 103 5.33 -8.48 4.17
C TRP A 103 6.00 -8.66 5.55
N THR A 104 5.87 -9.84 6.15
CA THR A 104 6.61 -10.24 7.36
C THR A 104 7.93 -10.94 7.00
N ASN A 105 8.88 -11.02 7.96
CA ASN A 105 10.15 -11.70 7.74
C ASN A 105 9.97 -13.20 7.49
N GLU A 106 9.08 -13.85 8.25
CA GLU A 106 8.72 -15.26 8.07
C GLU A 106 8.19 -15.54 6.67
N LEU A 107 7.30 -14.67 6.18
CA LEU A 107 6.72 -14.81 4.84
C LEU A 107 7.78 -14.61 3.75
N VAL A 108 8.71 -13.68 3.96
CA VAL A 108 9.85 -13.49 3.05
C VAL A 108 10.75 -14.73 3.02
N THR A 109 11.00 -15.37 4.17
CA THR A 109 11.77 -16.63 4.24
C THR A 109 11.06 -17.75 3.50
N LYS A 110 9.76 -17.94 3.75
CA LYS A 110 8.93 -18.94 3.07
C LYS A 110 8.93 -18.75 1.55
N VAL A 111 8.76 -17.51 1.10
CA VAL A 111 8.81 -17.15 -0.32
C VAL A 111 10.17 -17.42 -0.96
N LYS A 112 11.28 -17.23 -0.24
CA LYS A 112 12.62 -17.62 -0.70
C LYS A 112 12.75 -19.12 -0.87
N GLU A 113 12.29 -19.91 0.12
CA GLU A 113 12.32 -21.37 0.05
C GLU A 113 11.53 -21.89 -1.15
N ILE A 114 10.32 -21.38 -1.38
CA ILE A 114 9.47 -21.77 -2.51
C ILE A 114 10.16 -21.42 -3.84
N ARG A 115 10.78 -20.24 -3.92
CA ARG A 115 11.56 -19.84 -5.10
C ARG A 115 12.77 -20.76 -5.35
N THR A 116 13.46 -21.20 -4.31
CA THR A 116 14.59 -22.15 -4.46
C THR A 116 14.16 -23.52 -4.98
N ARG A 117 12.88 -23.87 -4.83
CA ARG A 117 12.28 -25.08 -5.42
C ARG A 117 11.87 -24.91 -6.88
N GLY A 118 12.14 -23.75 -7.49
CA GLY A 118 11.89 -23.50 -8.92
C GLY A 118 10.52 -22.90 -9.24
N CYS A 119 9.69 -22.59 -8.24
CA CYS A 119 8.38 -21.97 -8.48
C CYS A 119 8.51 -20.57 -9.09
N SER A 120 7.67 -20.29 -10.08
CA SER A 120 7.53 -18.99 -10.72
C SER A 120 6.97 -17.94 -9.76
N ASN A 121 7.22 -16.66 -10.05
CA ASN A 121 6.64 -15.55 -9.27
C ASN A 121 5.10 -15.58 -9.25
N LYS A 122 4.44 -16.19 -10.25
CA LYS A 122 2.98 -16.33 -10.30
C LYS A 122 2.51 -17.37 -9.28
N GLU A 123 3.14 -18.54 -9.27
CA GLU A 123 2.83 -19.61 -8.30
C GLU A 123 3.13 -19.16 -6.87
N ILE A 124 4.24 -18.43 -6.66
CA ILE A 124 4.56 -17.83 -5.35
C ILE A 124 3.50 -16.82 -4.93
N ALA A 125 3.00 -15.97 -5.85
CA ALA A 125 1.95 -15.01 -5.53
C ALA A 125 0.69 -15.73 -5.06
N GLN A 126 0.26 -16.74 -5.80
CA GLN A 126 -0.89 -17.58 -5.48
C GLN A 126 -0.73 -18.32 -4.15
N TYR A 127 0.47 -18.85 -3.89
CA TYR A 127 0.79 -19.49 -2.60
C TYR A 127 0.60 -18.53 -1.43
N VAL A 128 1.00 -17.27 -1.60
CA VAL A 128 1.15 -16.31 -0.51
C VAL A 128 -0.15 -15.57 -0.19
N SER A 129 -0.88 -15.11 -1.20
CA SER A 129 -2.17 -14.43 -1.03
C SER A 129 -2.84 -14.21 -2.38
N PRO A 130 -4.18 -14.29 -2.44
CA PRO A 130 -4.93 -14.08 -3.68
C PRO A 130 -4.88 -12.63 -4.15
N LEU A 131 -4.50 -11.70 -3.26
CA LEU A 131 -4.32 -10.28 -3.57
C LEU A 131 -2.96 -9.99 -4.21
N LEU A 132 -2.04 -10.96 -4.20
CA LEU A 132 -0.72 -10.77 -4.79
C LEU A 132 -0.70 -11.13 -6.26
N THR A 133 0.13 -10.37 -6.99
CA THR A 133 0.44 -10.63 -8.39
C THR A 133 1.90 -11.03 -8.51
N SER A 134 2.27 -11.63 -9.63
CA SER A 134 3.67 -11.90 -9.96
C SER A 134 4.54 -10.65 -9.87
N ARG A 135 3.98 -9.46 -10.17
CA ARG A 135 4.64 -8.16 -10.05
C ARG A 135 4.92 -7.80 -8.60
N HIS A 136 4.01 -8.08 -7.67
CA HIS A 136 4.24 -7.84 -6.23
C HIS A 136 5.40 -8.70 -5.71
N ILE A 137 5.44 -9.98 -6.09
CA ILE A 137 6.56 -10.89 -5.74
C ILE A 137 7.86 -10.40 -6.36
N SER A 138 7.86 -10.11 -7.67
CA SER A 138 9.04 -9.60 -8.37
C SER A 138 9.57 -8.33 -7.75
N GLY A 139 8.70 -7.36 -7.45
CA GLY A 139 9.09 -6.10 -6.82
C GLY A 139 9.73 -6.30 -5.45
N LYS A 140 9.17 -7.20 -4.62
CA LYS A 140 9.76 -7.52 -3.30
C LYS A 140 11.14 -8.14 -3.43
N PHE A 141 11.33 -9.09 -4.35
CA PHE A 141 12.64 -9.71 -4.60
C PHE A 141 13.64 -8.72 -5.18
N SER A 142 13.26 -7.88 -6.13
CA SER A 142 14.13 -6.84 -6.66
C SER A 142 14.58 -5.85 -5.57
N CYS A 143 13.70 -5.49 -4.63
CA CYS A 143 14.05 -4.66 -3.49
C CYS A 143 15.01 -5.37 -2.51
N LEU A 144 14.80 -6.66 -2.23
CA LEU A 144 15.68 -7.46 -1.38
C LEU A 144 17.06 -7.66 -2.01
N GLN A 145 17.10 -7.98 -3.31
CA GLN A 145 18.34 -8.10 -4.06
C GLN A 145 19.10 -6.77 -4.10
N ARG A 146 18.42 -5.63 -4.32
CA ARG A 146 19.06 -4.31 -4.26
C ARG A 146 19.64 -4.00 -2.88
N ARG A 147 18.93 -4.34 -1.79
CA ARG A 147 19.43 -4.16 -0.42
C ARG A 147 20.67 -5.03 -0.14
N ASN A 148 20.65 -6.29 -0.54
CA ASN A 148 21.78 -7.20 -0.35
C ASN A 148 22.97 -6.86 -1.27
N ALA A 149 22.68 -6.37 -2.47
CA ALA A 149 23.67 -5.90 -3.44
C ALA A 149 24.48 -4.71 -2.89
N GLY A 150 23.82 -3.76 -2.20
CA GLY A 150 24.53 -2.65 -1.51
C GLY A 150 25.53 -3.10 -0.43
N ASN A 151 25.39 -4.31 0.11
CA ASN A 151 26.29 -4.89 1.12
C ASN A 151 27.52 -5.60 0.51
N THR A 152 27.61 -5.73 -0.82
CA THR A 152 28.77 -6.37 -1.49
C THR A 152 29.89 -5.40 -1.85
N ILE A 153 29.71 -4.10 -1.61
CA ILE A 153 30.73 -3.08 -1.88
C ILE A 153 31.59 -2.91 -0.62
N SER A 154 32.91 -3.07 -0.77
CA SER A 154 33.87 -2.85 0.31
C SER A 154 33.83 -1.42 0.82
N ASP A 155 34.20 -1.22 2.09
CA ASP A 155 34.21 0.13 2.69
C ASP A 155 35.19 1.07 1.98
N GLN A 156 36.28 0.55 1.43
CA GLN A 156 37.20 1.35 0.62
C GLN A 156 36.52 1.86 -0.65
N HIS A 157 35.87 1.00 -1.42
CA HIS A 157 35.13 1.43 -2.61
C HIS A 157 34.01 2.41 -2.25
N ARG A 158 33.34 2.25 -1.10
CA ARG A 158 32.35 3.22 -0.63
C ARG A 158 32.94 4.61 -0.40
N LYS A 159 34.14 4.69 0.20
CA LYS A 159 34.87 5.96 0.39
C LYS A 159 35.27 6.56 -0.95
N ASP A 160 35.80 5.75 -1.87
CA ASP A 160 36.24 6.23 -3.19
C ASP A 160 35.05 6.73 -4.02
N ILE A 161 33.93 6.00 -4.02
CA ILE A 161 32.68 6.42 -4.67
C ILE A 161 32.20 7.75 -4.09
N ARG A 162 32.21 7.91 -2.76
CA ARG A 162 31.81 9.17 -2.10
C ARG A 162 32.71 10.32 -2.54
N ALA A 163 34.03 10.14 -2.49
CA ALA A 163 34.98 11.17 -2.90
C ALA A 163 34.77 11.58 -4.36
N LEU A 164 34.48 10.61 -5.24
CA LEU A 164 34.19 10.90 -6.65
C LEU A 164 32.86 11.65 -6.84
N VAL A 165 31.82 11.29 -6.08
CA VAL A 165 30.56 12.03 -6.07
C VAL A 165 30.79 13.47 -5.61
N ASP A 166 31.49 13.67 -4.49
CA ASP A 166 31.79 15.00 -3.95
C ASP A 166 32.57 15.85 -4.96
N ALA A 167 33.50 15.24 -5.70
CA ALA A 167 34.27 15.92 -6.76
C ALA A 167 33.43 16.30 -7.98
N PHE A 168 32.33 15.61 -8.27
CA PHE A 168 31.49 15.86 -9.45
C PHE A 168 30.24 16.70 -9.16
N VAL A 169 29.84 16.82 -7.90
CA VAL A 169 28.69 17.62 -7.49
C VAL A 169 28.86 19.07 -7.92
N GLY A 170 27.85 19.61 -8.61
CA GLY A 170 27.85 20.97 -9.14
C GLY A 170 28.71 21.18 -10.39
N ILE A 171 29.48 20.17 -10.81
CA ILE A 171 30.31 20.21 -12.03
C ILE A 171 29.58 19.54 -13.19
N ILE A 172 28.95 18.39 -12.95
CA ILE A 172 28.17 17.65 -13.96
C ILE A 172 26.70 17.59 -13.59
N PRO A 173 25.79 17.41 -14.57
CA PRO A 173 24.38 17.21 -14.28
C PRO A 173 24.14 16.00 -13.37
N CYS A 174 23.25 16.16 -12.38
CA CYS A 174 22.86 15.14 -11.42
C CYS A 174 22.41 13.84 -12.09
N ARG A 175 21.73 13.94 -13.24
CA ARG A 175 21.24 12.78 -14.01
C ARG A 175 22.37 11.91 -14.58
N ASP A 176 23.52 12.52 -14.88
CA ASP A 176 24.65 11.86 -15.54
C ASP A 176 25.62 11.25 -14.51
N MET A 177 25.53 11.71 -13.25
CA MET A 177 26.39 11.31 -12.15
C MET A 177 26.46 9.79 -11.89
N PRO A 178 25.35 9.02 -11.88
CA PRO A 178 25.42 7.58 -11.67
C PRO A 178 26.25 6.87 -12.75
N THR A 179 26.13 7.30 -14.00
CA THR A 179 26.86 6.73 -15.14
C THR A 179 28.32 7.12 -15.08
N THR A 180 28.64 8.41 -14.87
CA THR A 180 30.01 8.90 -14.81
C THR A 180 30.80 8.27 -13.67
N VAL A 181 30.19 8.15 -12.48
CA VAL A 181 30.83 7.49 -11.34
C VAL A 181 31.00 5.99 -11.62
N LYS A 182 30.10 5.33 -12.35
CA LYS A 182 30.23 3.90 -12.70
C LYS A 182 31.41 3.60 -13.62
N LEU A 183 31.77 4.51 -14.50
CA LEU A 183 32.92 4.34 -15.40
C LEU A 183 34.24 4.20 -14.64
N ALA A 184 34.36 4.82 -13.45
CA ALA A 184 35.55 4.69 -12.60
C ALA A 184 35.65 3.34 -11.87
N PHE A 185 34.57 2.55 -11.82
CA PHE A 185 34.52 1.28 -11.09
C PHE A 185 33.91 0.16 -11.94
N PRO A 186 34.53 -0.23 -13.07
CA PRO A 186 33.97 -1.21 -14.00
C PRO A 186 33.75 -2.58 -13.36
N SER A 187 34.60 -2.97 -12.40
CA SER A 187 34.59 -4.25 -11.71
C SER A 187 33.39 -4.47 -10.76
N ILE A 188 32.68 -3.41 -10.36
CA ILE A 188 31.55 -3.53 -9.43
C ILE A 188 30.23 -3.73 -10.21
N PRO A 189 29.38 -4.71 -9.84
CA PRO A 189 28.08 -4.93 -10.48
C PRO A 189 27.19 -3.68 -10.45
N ALA A 190 26.59 -3.33 -11.60
CA ALA A 190 25.82 -2.10 -11.77
C ALA A 190 24.65 -1.94 -10.77
N ALA A 191 23.96 -3.03 -10.44
CA ALA A 191 22.83 -3.01 -9.53
C ALA A 191 23.20 -2.63 -8.09
N SER A 192 24.33 -3.15 -7.57
CA SER A 192 24.88 -2.79 -6.25
C SER A 192 25.35 -1.33 -6.23
N PHE A 193 25.97 -0.92 -7.34
CA PHE A 193 26.69 0.33 -7.48
C PHE A 193 25.74 1.54 -7.58
N HIS A 194 24.65 1.40 -8.34
CA HIS A 194 23.67 2.48 -8.52
C HIS A 194 23.02 2.90 -7.20
N CYS A 195 22.63 1.97 -6.33
CA CYS A 195 22.01 2.30 -5.04
C CYS A 195 22.93 3.11 -4.14
N THR A 196 24.23 2.78 -4.11
CA THR A 196 25.23 3.45 -3.29
C THR A 196 25.47 4.89 -3.77
N ILE A 197 25.70 5.09 -5.07
CA ILE A 197 25.85 6.44 -5.63
C ILE A 197 24.59 7.27 -5.41
N GLN A 198 23.42 6.72 -5.73
CA GLN A 198 22.16 7.44 -5.56
C GLN A 198 21.96 7.83 -4.09
N GLY A 199 22.35 6.96 -3.15
CA GLY A 199 22.33 7.26 -1.72
C GLY A 199 23.21 8.44 -1.34
N TYR A 200 24.44 8.52 -1.88
CA TYR A 200 25.31 9.68 -1.66
C TYR A 200 24.78 10.95 -2.32
N ILE A 201 24.30 10.88 -3.56
CA ILE A 201 23.67 11.99 -4.26
C ILE A 201 22.46 12.53 -3.47
N ASP A 202 21.53 11.65 -3.06
CA ASP A 202 20.32 12.01 -2.31
C ASP A 202 20.64 12.63 -0.94
N SER A 203 21.81 12.34 -0.37
CA SER A 203 22.23 12.84 0.95
C SER A 203 23.22 14.01 0.87
N HIS A 204 23.67 14.38 -0.32
CA HIS A 204 24.68 15.41 -0.49
C HIS A 204 24.10 16.80 -0.20
N LYS A 205 24.80 17.57 0.64
CA LYS A 205 24.34 18.88 1.14
C LYS A 205 24.02 19.87 0.00
N PHE A 206 24.85 19.91 -1.05
CA PHE A 206 24.61 20.73 -2.23
C PHE A 206 23.20 20.55 -2.82
N TYR A 207 22.77 19.32 -3.08
CA TYR A 207 21.44 19.07 -3.64
C TYR A 207 20.34 19.34 -2.62
N GLN A 208 20.58 19.09 -1.34
CA GLN A 208 19.61 19.43 -0.29
C GLN A 208 19.37 20.94 -0.20
N ASP A 209 20.44 21.74 -0.25
CA ASP A 209 20.35 23.19 -0.17
C ASP A 209 19.76 23.77 -1.46
N LYS A 210 20.18 23.26 -2.63
CA LYS A 210 19.56 23.59 -3.92
C LYS A 210 18.07 23.28 -3.93
N PHE A 211 17.68 22.15 -3.35
CA PHE A 211 16.27 21.74 -3.25
C PHE A 211 15.47 22.58 -2.26
N LYS A 212 16.03 22.95 -1.11
CA LYS A 212 15.40 23.88 -0.16
C LYS A 212 15.19 25.28 -0.75
N GLY A 213 16.04 25.68 -1.69
CA GLY A 213 15.90 26.94 -2.42
C GLY A 213 14.71 26.99 -3.37
N TYR A 214 14.05 25.86 -3.66
CA TYR A 214 12.80 25.83 -4.39
C TYR A 214 11.63 25.78 -3.41
N GLU A 215 10.76 26.79 -3.45
CA GLU A 215 9.50 26.72 -2.74
C GLU A 215 8.69 25.54 -3.31
N ASN A 216 8.36 24.57 -2.46
CA ASN A 216 7.66 23.34 -2.86
C ASN A 216 6.35 23.62 -3.62
N ILE A 217 5.77 24.81 -3.40
CA ILE A 217 4.54 25.31 -4.01
C ILE A 217 4.75 25.62 -5.51
N ASP A 218 5.81 26.34 -5.86
CA ASP A 218 6.10 26.72 -7.26
C ASP A 218 6.40 25.50 -8.13
N LEU A 219 7.12 24.53 -7.56
CA LEU A 219 7.45 23.29 -8.25
C LEU A 219 6.18 22.47 -8.54
N VAL A 220 5.22 22.48 -7.61
CA VAL A 220 3.91 21.83 -7.76
C VAL A 220 3.04 22.55 -8.79
N ALA A 221 3.02 23.88 -8.77
CA ALA A 221 2.27 24.70 -9.72
C ALA A 221 2.78 24.50 -11.15
N GLN A 222 4.10 24.49 -11.36
CA GLN A 222 4.71 24.24 -12.67
C GLN A 222 4.39 22.83 -13.20
N MET A 223 4.40 21.81 -12.34
CA MET A 223 4.02 20.45 -12.75
C MET A 223 2.54 20.35 -13.16
N ALA A 224 1.66 21.06 -12.45
CA ALA A 224 0.23 21.08 -12.75
C ALA A 224 -0.09 21.86 -14.03
N ALA A 225 0.58 22.99 -14.25
CA ALA A 225 0.35 23.86 -15.41
C ALA A 225 0.88 23.26 -16.72
N ASN A 226 2.08 22.65 -16.70
CA ASN A 226 2.75 22.20 -17.92
C ASN A 226 2.61 20.69 -18.19
N GLY A 227 2.02 19.93 -17.27
CA GLY A 227 1.96 18.46 -17.36
C GLY A 227 3.34 17.79 -17.32
N GLU A 228 4.37 18.48 -16.82
CA GLU A 228 5.73 17.95 -16.76
C GLU A 228 5.83 16.75 -15.81
N THR A 229 6.49 15.70 -16.25
CA THR A 229 6.76 14.51 -15.44
C THR A 229 7.80 14.80 -14.35
N ALA A 230 7.80 14.01 -13.27
CA ALA A 230 8.80 14.14 -12.21
C ALA A 230 10.25 14.04 -12.72
N THR A 231 10.48 13.26 -13.78
CA THR A 231 11.78 13.12 -14.45
C THR A 231 12.19 14.41 -15.17
N GLN A 232 11.26 15.04 -15.89
CA GLN A 232 11.53 16.32 -16.56
C GLN A 232 11.88 17.42 -15.55
N MET A 233 11.12 17.50 -14.45
CA MET A 233 11.40 18.45 -13.37
C MET A 233 12.75 18.19 -12.70
N ALA A 234 13.07 16.95 -12.38
CA ALA A 234 14.36 16.60 -11.79
C ALA A 234 15.54 17.01 -12.69
N ASN A 235 15.39 16.86 -14.00
CA ASN A 235 16.39 17.31 -14.98
C ASN A 235 16.44 18.84 -15.08
N LYS A 236 15.29 19.51 -15.07
CA LYS A 236 15.18 20.98 -15.17
C LYS A 236 15.84 21.69 -13.99
N PHE A 237 15.58 21.22 -12.78
CA PHE A 237 16.19 21.77 -11.56
C PHE A 237 17.55 21.16 -11.25
N ASP A 238 17.95 20.13 -12.00
CA ASP A 238 19.20 19.41 -11.81
C ASP A 238 19.37 18.98 -10.34
N VAL A 239 18.38 18.21 -9.88
CA VAL A 239 18.27 17.66 -8.52
C VAL A 239 17.87 16.18 -8.57
N PRO A 240 18.07 15.42 -7.47
CA PRO A 240 17.71 14.02 -7.44
C PRO A 240 16.20 13.80 -7.64
N LEU A 241 15.83 12.85 -8.51
CA LEU A 241 14.43 12.50 -8.80
C LEU A 241 13.61 12.17 -7.55
N ARG A 242 14.26 11.62 -6.52
CA ARG A 242 13.62 11.28 -5.25
C ARG A 242 13.05 12.51 -4.54
N PHE A 243 13.68 13.66 -4.68
CA PHE A 243 13.23 14.90 -4.06
C PHE A 243 11.94 15.41 -4.69
N ILE A 244 11.85 15.37 -6.02
CA ILE A 244 10.61 15.70 -6.75
C ILE A 244 9.49 14.71 -6.39
N ARG A 245 9.82 13.41 -6.34
CA ARG A 245 8.83 12.37 -5.96
C ARG A 245 8.35 12.50 -4.51
N SER A 246 9.20 12.95 -3.57
CA SER A 246 8.79 13.12 -2.18
C SER A 246 7.80 14.27 -2.02
N ILE A 247 7.94 15.35 -2.80
CA ILE A 247 6.92 16.42 -2.89
C ILE A 247 5.60 15.83 -3.39
N LEU A 248 5.63 15.08 -4.49
CA LEU A 248 4.43 14.48 -5.08
C LEU A 248 3.74 13.51 -4.11
N ALA A 249 4.50 12.70 -3.39
CA ALA A 249 3.95 11.74 -2.42
C ALA A 249 3.36 12.41 -1.17
N ARG A 250 3.80 13.65 -0.85
CA ARG A 250 3.23 14.46 0.23
C ARG A 250 1.98 15.25 -0.18
N LYS A 251 1.61 15.21 -1.46
CA LYS A 251 0.32 15.76 -1.88
C LYS A 251 -0.79 14.89 -1.28
N PRO A 252 -1.81 15.48 -0.64
CA PRO A 252 -3.08 14.80 -0.47
C PRO A 252 -3.55 14.36 -1.85
N THR A 253 -3.91 13.10 -2.01
CA THR A 253 -4.33 12.49 -3.27
C THR A 253 -5.62 13.09 -3.88
N ASN A 254 -6.15 14.19 -3.31
CA ASN A 254 -7.45 14.78 -3.61
C ASN A 254 -7.47 16.33 -3.75
N THR A 255 -6.34 17.04 -3.84
CA THR A 255 -6.39 18.53 -3.78
C THR A 255 -6.52 19.29 -5.09
N PHE A 256 -6.73 18.61 -6.22
CA PHE A 256 -7.38 19.25 -7.36
C PHE A 256 -8.63 18.45 -7.65
N SER A 257 -9.76 18.86 -7.07
CA SER A 257 -11.03 18.45 -7.65
C SER A 257 -10.99 18.93 -9.11
N LYS A 258 -11.59 18.17 -10.02
CA LYS A 258 -11.74 18.50 -11.45
C LYS A 258 -12.40 19.88 -11.74
N TRP A 259 -12.64 20.71 -10.73
CA TRP A 259 -13.53 21.87 -10.75
C TRP A 259 -12.81 23.21 -10.61
N TRP A 260 -11.49 23.23 -10.41
CA TRP A 260 -10.75 24.49 -10.26
C TRP A 260 -9.92 24.75 -11.51
N THR A 261 -10.20 25.88 -12.15
CA THR A 261 -9.39 26.44 -13.23
C THR A 261 -8.06 26.97 -12.67
N GLN A 262 -7.10 27.21 -13.57
CA GLN A 262 -5.79 27.74 -13.22
C GLN A 262 -5.90 29.11 -12.53
N GLU A 263 -6.81 29.98 -12.98
CA GLU A 263 -7.04 31.29 -12.36
C GLU A 263 -7.63 31.17 -10.94
N GLU A 264 -8.56 30.24 -10.71
CA GLU A 264 -9.14 30.02 -9.38
C GLU A 264 -8.10 29.48 -8.39
N THR A 265 -7.22 28.59 -8.88
CA THR A 265 -6.09 28.10 -8.09
C THR A 265 -5.12 29.23 -7.76
N SER A 266 -4.75 30.06 -8.73
CA SER A 266 -3.84 31.20 -8.50
C SER A 266 -4.41 32.22 -7.50
N LYS A 267 -5.69 32.56 -7.60
CA LYS A 267 -6.37 33.46 -6.64
C LYS A 267 -6.44 32.88 -5.22
N LEU A 268 -6.69 31.58 -5.10
CA LEU A 268 -6.68 30.89 -3.79
C LEU A 268 -5.28 30.90 -3.17
N MET A 269 -4.25 30.73 -3.99
CA MET A 269 -2.85 30.77 -3.57
C MET A 269 -2.42 32.18 -3.14
N GLU A 270 -2.80 33.23 -3.88
CA GLU A 270 -2.58 34.62 -3.45
C GLU A 270 -3.27 34.92 -2.12
N TYR A 271 -4.53 34.50 -1.97
CA TYR A 271 -5.29 34.70 -0.74
C TYR A 271 -4.62 34.04 0.47
N THR A 272 -4.24 32.77 0.36
CA THR A 272 -3.58 32.00 1.44
C THR A 272 -2.18 32.51 1.78
N SER A 273 -1.47 33.08 0.80
CA SER A 273 -0.16 33.71 1.00
C SER A 273 -0.29 35.08 1.70
N SER A 274 -1.35 35.83 1.40
CA SER A 274 -1.61 37.15 1.98
C SER A 274 -2.18 37.09 3.41
N SER A 275 -2.78 35.96 3.81
CA SER A 275 -3.50 35.84 5.08
C SER A 275 -2.63 35.45 6.29
N ASN A 276 -1.29 35.41 6.16
CA ASN A 276 -0.36 35.08 7.26
C ASN A 276 -0.76 33.82 8.05
N GLY A 277 -1.34 32.82 7.38
CA GLY A 277 -1.75 31.56 8.01
C GLY A 277 -3.01 31.63 8.86
N ARG A 278 -3.77 32.74 8.86
CA ARG A 278 -5.14 32.75 9.38
C ARG A 278 -6.09 32.17 8.34
N ILE A 279 -6.68 31.04 8.69
CA ILE A 279 -7.68 30.36 7.87
C ILE A 279 -9.07 30.82 8.36
N ASP A 280 -9.52 31.99 7.90
CA ASP A 280 -10.88 32.46 8.16
C ASP A 280 -11.80 31.98 7.02
N TRP A 281 -12.47 30.84 7.23
CA TRP A 281 -13.41 30.24 6.27
C TRP A 281 -14.79 30.94 6.24
N GLU A 282 -15.02 32.04 6.97
CA GLU A 282 -16.35 32.64 7.15
C GLU A 282 -16.80 33.63 6.04
N MET A 283 -16.04 33.83 4.97
CA MET A 283 -16.41 34.77 3.91
C MET A 283 -17.23 34.13 2.77
N ALA A 284 -18.31 33.43 3.11
CA ALA A 284 -19.31 32.96 2.13
C ALA A 284 -20.77 33.23 2.51
N GLN A 285 -21.05 33.95 3.61
CA GLN A 285 -22.43 34.30 3.99
C GLN A 285 -22.84 35.77 3.70
N TYR A 286 -22.01 36.55 3.00
CA TYR A 286 -22.31 37.98 2.73
C TYR A 286 -22.30 38.38 1.24
N ALA A 287 -22.53 37.43 0.32
CA ALA A 287 -22.69 37.74 -1.11
C ALA A 287 -24.14 37.63 -1.63
N GLU A 288 -25.13 37.45 -0.75
CA GLU A 288 -26.57 37.47 -1.11
C GLU A 288 -27.34 38.51 -0.29
N LYS A 289 -26.94 39.79 -0.35
CA LYS A 289 -27.84 40.95 -0.22
C LYS A 289 -27.26 42.14 -0.97
N SER A 290 -27.51 42.21 -2.27
CA SER A 290 -27.42 43.42 -3.08
C SER A 290 -28.57 43.39 -4.07
#